data_AF-A0A351BMB4-F1
#
_entry.id   AF-A0A351BMB4-F1
#
_cell.length_a   1.000
_cell.length_b   1.000
_cell.length_c   1.000
_cell.angle_alpha   90.00
_cell.angle_beta   90.00
_cell.angle_gamma   90.00
#
_symmetry.space_group_name_H-M   'P 1'
#
loop_
_entity.id
_entity.type
_entity.pdbx_description
1 polymer ?
#
loop_
_entity_poly.entity_id
_entity_poly.type
_entity_poly.pdbx_seq_one_letter_code
_entity_poly.pdbx_strand_id
1 'polypeptide(L)'
;MSTEDLGRLCFVIMPFGEKDDHGKLIDFDAVYRELIKPAVESLAQDRIQIRCLRCDEVEKSGLIHERMINYILDAEVAVVDISTANPNVYYELGVRHA
;
A
#
# COMPACT_ATOMS: atom_id res chain seq x y z
N MET A 1 4.23 12.66 -20.16
CA MET A 1 5.08 12.83 -18.97
C MET A 1 6.09 11.71 -19.00
N SER A 2 7.38 12.02 -19.01
CA SER A 2 8.46 11.01 -19.01
C SER A 2 8.42 10.22 -17.71
N THR A 3 8.73 8.93 -17.78
CA THR A 3 8.79 7.98 -16.66
C THR A 3 9.73 8.45 -15.53
N GLU A 4 10.62 9.40 -15.80
CA GLU A 4 11.54 10.00 -14.84
C GLU A 4 10.91 11.08 -13.93
N ASP A 5 9.71 11.60 -14.25
CA ASP A 5 9.03 12.67 -13.49
C ASP A 5 7.95 12.15 -12.51
N LEU A 6 7.64 10.86 -12.52
CA LEU A 6 6.85 10.21 -11.48
C LEU A 6 7.84 9.45 -10.60
N GLY A 7 8.24 10.03 -9.47
CA GLY A 7 9.07 9.33 -8.48
C GLY A 7 8.52 7.92 -8.19
N ARG A 8 9.43 7.02 -7.80
CA ARG A 8 9.18 5.59 -7.57
C ARG A 8 7.92 5.38 -6.74
N LEU A 9 7.12 4.36 -7.02
CA LEU A 9 5.91 4.08 -6.24
C LEU A 9 6.12 2.90 -5.27
N CYS A 10 5.84 3.14 -3.99
CA CYS A 10 5.58 2.11 -3.00
C CYS A 10 4.07 2.00 -2.77
N PHE A 11 3.49 0.85 -3.12
CA PHE A 11 2.06 0.59 -2.93
C PHE A 11 1.84 -0.30 -1.70
N VAL A 12 0.97 0.14 -0.80
CA VAL A 12 0.71 -0.53 0.49
C VAL A 12 -0.63 -1.25 0.43
N ILE A 13 -0.57 -2.56 0.65
CA ILE A 13 -1.67 -3.50 0.60
C ILE A 13 -1.87 -4.05 2.01
N MET A 14 -2.90 -3.59 2.71
CA MET A 14 -3.12 -3.93 4.12
C MET A 14 -4.59 -3.78 4.51
N PRO A 15 -5.04 -4.38 5.63
CA PRO A 15 -6.35 -4.09 6.19
C PRO A 15 -6.53 -2.60 6.54
N PHE A 16 -7.78 -2.16 6.66
CA PHE A 16 -8.13 -0.77 7.02
C PHE A 16 -8.86 -0.69 8.35
N GLY A 17 -8.67 0.43 9.05
CA GLY A 17 -9.30 0.69 10.35
C GLY A 17 -8.87 -0.30 11.43
N GLU A 18 -9.70 -0.43 12.46
CA GLU A 18 -9.44 -1.35 13.57
C GLU A 18 -9.91 -2.78 13.23
N LYS A 19 -9.08 -3.78 13.51
CA LYS A 19 -9.44 -5.21 13.42
C LYS A 19 -9.03 -5.95 14.69
N ASP A 20 -9.85 -6.90 15.10
CA ASP A 20 -9.46 -7.88 16.11
C ASP A 20 -8.59 -8.95 15.44
N ASP A 21 -7.45 -9.22 16.06
CA ASP A 21 -6.57 -10.34 15.75
C ASP A 21 -6.34 -11.16 17.03
N HIS A 22 -7.04 -12.28 17.15
CA HIS A 22 -6.95 -13.18 18.30
C HIS A 22 -7.13 -12.50 19.67
N GLY A 23 -8.07 -11.55 19.78
CA GLY A 23 -8.33 -10.80 21.03
C GLY A 23 -7.44 -9.59 21.24
N LYS A 24 -6.61 -9.23 20.26
CA LYS A 24 -5.85 -7.99 20.22
C LYS A 24 -6.43 -7.07 19.16
N LEU A 25 -6.90 -5.90 19.58
CA LEU A 25 -7.32 -4.85 18.65
C LEU A 25 -6.08 -4.18 18.02
N ILE A 26 -6.04 -4.16 16.70
CA ILE A 26 -4.98 -3.52 15.91
C ILE A 26 -5.60 -2.39 15.10
N ASP A 27 -5.08 -1.17 15.27
CA ASP A 27 -5.42 -0.01 14.42
C ASP A 27 -4.48 0.01 13.20
N PHE A 28 -4.96 -0.50 12.08
CA PHE A 28 -4.21 -0.54 10.83
C PHE A 28 -4.03 0.85 10.20
N ASP A 29 -4.86 1.83 10.56
CA ASP A 29 -4.70 3.19 10.10
C ASP A 29 -3.56 3.89 10.83
N ALA A 30 -3.40 3.64 12.14
CA ALA A 30 -2.23 4.08 12.89
C ALA A 30 -0.95 3.42 12.36
N VAL A 31 -0.95 2.10 12.14
CA VAL A 31 0.20 1.38 11.56
C VAL A 31 0.63 2.01 10.23
N TYR A 32 -0.32 2.31 9.35
CA TYR A 32 0.00 2.96 8.09
C TYR A 32 0.54 4.39 8.25
N ARG A 33 -0.19 5.25 8.98
CA ARG A 33 0.12 6.68 9.10
C ARG A 33 1.37 6.97 9.93
N GLU A 34 1.64 6.17 10.94
CA GLU A 34 2.70 6.42 11.93
C GLU A 34 3.96 5.61 11.66
N LEU A 35 3.85 4.46 10.96
CA LEU A 35 5.00 3.57 10.72
C LEU A 35 5.33 3.45 9.23
N ILE A 36 4.43 2.88 8.42
CA ILE A 36 4.75 2.50 7.03
C ILE A 36 5.00 3.73 6.16
N LYS A 37 4.06 4.68 6.13
CA LYS A 37 4.15 5.87 5.28
C LYS A 37 5.36 6.74 5.63
N PRO A 38 5.61 7.09 6.91
CA PRO A 38 6.80 7.86 7.27
C PRO A 38 8.12 7.14 6.94
N ALA A 39 8.20 5.83 7.14
CA ALA A 39 9.41 5.06 6.85
C ALA A 39 9.73 4.98 5.35
N VAL A 40 8.70 4.85 4.51
CA VAL A 40 8.88 4.89 3.05
C VAL A 40 9.27 6.30 2.60
N GLU A 41 8.55 7.32 3.06
CA GLU A 41 8.78 8.70 2.64
C GLU A 41 10.09 9.28 3.19
N SER A 42 10.63 8.76 4.29
CA SER A 42 11.96 9.15 4.77
C SER A 42 13.08 8.79 3.79
N LEU A 43 12.89 7.77 2.93
CA LEU A 43 13.86 7.40 1.90
C LEU A 43 14.07 8.51 0.85
N ALA A 44 13.11 9.45 0.72
CA ALA A 44 13.29 10.66 -0.09
C ALA A 44 14.47 11.51 0.38
N GLN A 45 14.81 11.46 1.67
CA GLN A 45 15.98 12.13 2.23
C GLN A 45 17.30 11.44 1.81
N ASP A 46 17.26 10.14 1.51
CA ASP A 46 18.40 9.31 1.11
C ASP A 46 18.64 9.29 -0.42
N ARG A 47 18.13 10.31 -1.14
CA ARG A 47 18.18 10.45 -2.62
C ARG A 47 17.34 9.42 -3.38
N ILE A 48 16.44 8.70 -2.72
CA ILE A 48 15.46 7.82 -3.39
C ILE A 48 14.14 8.55 -3.48
N GLN A 49 13.81 9.13 -4.64
CA GLN A 49 12.48 9.71 -4.82
C GLN A 49 11.43 8.60 -4.88
N ILE A 50 10.71 8.38 -3.78
CA ILE A 50 9.64 7.38 -3.67
C ILE A 50 8.42 7.97 -2.98
N ARG A 51 7.23 7.65 -3.50
CA ARG A 51 5.94 8.01 -2.93
C ARG A 51 5.29 6.78 -2.32
N CYS A 52 4.68 6.94 -1.15
CA CYS A 52 3.87 5.90 -0.53
C CYS A 52 2.38 6.13 -0.83
N LEU A 53 1.67 5.08 -1.25
CA LEU A 53 0.21 5.09 -1.43
C LEU A 53 -0.38 3.81 -0.85
N ARG A 54 -1.43 3.96 -0.03
CA ARG A 54 -2.30 2.86 0.37
C ARG A 54 -3.54 2.81 -0.52
N CYS A 55 -4.10 1.61 -0.69
CA CYS A 55 -5.21 1.38 -1.61
C CYS A 55 -6.44 2.30 -1.37
N ASP A 56 -6.78 2.63 -0.13
CA ASP A 56 -7.89 3.55 0.19
C ASP A 56 -7.64 5.01 -0.25
N GLU A 57 -6.38 5.44 -0.36
CA GLU A 57 -6.01 6.76 -0.90
C GLU A 57 -6.26 6.85 -2.41
N VAL A 58 -6.34 5.71 -3.09
CA VAL A 58 -6.64 5.59 -4.53
C VAL A 58 -8.15 5.48 -4.78
N GLU A 59 -8.90 4.82 -3.90
CA GLU A 59 -10.31 4.45 -4.09
C GLU A 59 -11.31 5.62 -4.12
N LYS A 60 -10.93 6.85 -3.70
CA LYS A 60 -11.82 8.02 -3.69
C LYS A 60 -12.44 8.43 -5.05
N SER A 61 -12.06 7.78 -6.15
CA SER A 61 -12.47 8.11 -7.54
C SER A 61 -13.51 7.16 -8.17
N GLY A 62 -14.07 6.18 -7.44
CA GLY A 62 -15.22 5.39 -7.92
C GLY A 62 -14.94 4.36 -9.05
N LEU A 63 -13.68 4.03 -9.32
CA LEU A 63 -13.25 2.99 -10.28
C LEU A 63 -12.32 2.03 -9.55
N ILE A 64 -12.84 0.90 -9.06
CA ILE A 64 -12.37 0.33 -7.79
C ILE A 64 -11.40 -0.85 -7.95
N HIS A 65 -11.42 -1.61 -9.05
CA HIS A 65 -10.56 -2.82 -9.16
C HIS A 65 -9.46 -2.73 -10.23
N GLU A 66 -9.80 -2.36 -11.46
CA GLU A 66 -8.82 -2.28 -12.56
C GLU A 66 -7.71 -1.26 -12.26
N ARG A 67 -8.07 -0.10 -11.70
CA ARG A 67 -7.06 0.91 -11.30
C ARG A 67 -6.18 0.43 -10.17
N MET A 68 -6.75 -0.24 -9.17
CA MET A 68 -5.97 -0.81 -8.06
C MET A 68 -4.97 -1.85 -8.55
N ILE A 69 -5.39 -2.74 -9.47
CA ILE A 69 -4.49 -3.68 -10.14
C ILE A 69 -3.38 -2.94 -10.90
N ASN A 70 -3.70 -1.88 -11.63
CA ASN A 70 -2.67 -1.08 -12.31
C ASN A 70 -1.68 -0.45 -11.33
N TYR A 71 -2.14 0.07 -10.18
CA TYR A 71 -1.22 0.56 -9.13
C TYR A 71 -0.32 -0.54 -8.58
N ILE A 72 -0.83 -1.77 -8.41
CA ILE A 72 -0.03 -2.91 -7.98
C ILE A 72 1.04 -3.25 -9.03
N LEU A 73 0.67 -3.27 -10.31
CA LEU A 73 1.58 -3.60 -11.43
C LEU A 73 2.63 -2.51 -11.66
N ASP A 74 2.25 -1.25 -11.56
CA ASP A 74 3.12 -0.09 -11.80
C ASP A 74 4.02 0.23 -10.59
N ALA A 75 3.70 -0.31 -9.41
CA ALA A 75 4.48 -0.08 -8.20
C ALA A 75 5.83 -0.80 -8.23
N GLU A 76 6.89 -0.03 -8.02
CA GLU A 76 8.25 -0.54 -7.93
C GLU A 76 8.46 -1.43 -6.71
N VAL A 77 7.80 -1.07 -5.60
CA VAL A 77 7.76 -1.85 -4.36
C VAL A 77 6.33 -1.97 -3.90
N ALA A 78 5.97 -3.16 -3.40
CA ALA A 78 4.73 -3.37 -2.67
C ALA A 78 5.06 -3.75 -1.22
N VAL A 79 4.41 -3.10 -0.26
CA VAL A 79 4.40 -3.50 1.14
C VAL A 79 3.07 -4.18 1.40
N VAL A 80 3.10 -5.43 1.84
CA VAL A 80 1.89 -6.25 2.01
C VAL A 80 1.78 -6.75 3.44
N ASP A 81 0.72 -6.37 4.15
CA ASP A 81 0.42 -6.80 5.51
C ASP A 81 -0.56 -7.98 5.50
N ILE A 82 -0.03 -9.18 5.73
CA ILE A 82 -0.79 -10.43 5.77
C ILE A 82 -1.18 -10.86 7.20
N SER A 83 -1.08 -9.96 8.18
CA SER A 83 -1.31 -10.28 9.59
C SER A 83 -2.73 -10.79 9.82
N THR A 84 -3.70 -10.15 9.17
CA THR A 84 -5.07 -10.66 9.14
C THR A 84 -5.25 -11.58 7.92
N ALA A 85 -6.03 -12.65 8.07
CA ALA A 85 -6.39 -13.54 6.97
C ALA A 85 -7.40 -12.90 5.98
N ASN A 86 -7.14 -11.67 5.54
CA ASN A 86 -7.97 -10.90 4.63
C ASN A 86 -7.81 -11.43 3.19
N PRO A 87 -8.85 -12.04 2.60
CA PRO A 87 -8.77 -12.62 1.25
C PRO A 87 -8.40 -11.61 0.16
N ASN A 88 -8.78 -10.34 0.31
CA ASN A 88 -8.46 -9.30 -0.67
C ASN A 88 -6.95 -9.05 -0.72
N VAL A 89 -6.31 -8.94 0.46
CA VAL A 89 -4.86 -8.77 0.56
C VAL A 89 -4.12 -9.94 -0.10
N TYR A 90 -4.59 -11.17 0.10
CA TYR A 90 -4.00 -12.35 -0.57
C TYR A 90 -4.18 -12.32 -2.09
N TYR A 91 -5.33 -11.87 -2.58
CA TYR A 91 -5.56 -11.72 -4.01
C TYR A 91 -4.60 -10.68 -4.62
N GLU A 92 -4.50 -9.50 -4.01
CA GLU A 92 -3.62 -8.41 -4.42
C GLU A 92 -2.13 -8.80 -4.38
N LEU A 93 -1.72 -9.55 -3.35
CA LEU A 93 -0.39 -10.15 -3.27
C LEU A 93 -0.14 -11.13 -4.43
N GLY A 94 -1.12 -11.98 -4.73
CA GLY A 94 -1.05 -12.92 -5.84
C GLY A 94 -0.87 -12.20 -7.18
N VAL A 95 -1.61 -11.12 -7.40
CA VAL A 95 -1.47 -10.26 -8.59
C VAL A 95 -0.07 -9.64 -8.66
N ARG A 96 0.51 -9.19 -7.54
CA ARG A 96 1.86 -8.59 -7.53
C ARG A 96 2.99 -9.59 -7.78
N HIS A 97 2.80 -10.82 -7.33
CA HIS A 97 3.83 -11.87 -7.36
C HIS A 97 3.96 -12.56 -8.72
N ALA A 98 2.87 -12.63 -9.50
CA ALA A 98 2.85 -13.24 -10.83
C ALA A 98 3.68 -12.45 -11.86
#